data_AF-A0A0Q6UMC6-F1
#
_entry.id   AF-A0A0Q6UMC6-F1
#
_cell.length_a   1.000
_cell.length_b   1.000
_cell.length_c   1.000
_cell.angle_alpha   90.00
_cell.angle_beta   90.00
_cell.angle_gamma   90.00
#
_symmetry.space_group_name_H-M   'P 1'
#
loop_
_entity.id
_entity.type
_entity.pdbx_description
1 polymer ?
#
loop_
_entity_poly.entity_id
_entity_poly.type
_entity_poly.pdbx_seq_one_letter_code
_entity_poly.pdbx_strand_id
1 'polypeptide(L)'
;MTKPHDPLYEPELDGQDGELDGGPGERVAKALARAGVASRREVERLIEAGRVAINGKVLTTPAVKVQAGDFLTVDGQLVAEREPTRMFRYHKPTGLMTTHNDPKGRPTVFQSLPKELPRLISIGRLDLNSEGLLLLTNDGEVSRALETPSNAWVRRYRARAFGDTTQAKLDTLKDGITVEGVKYGAIEAKIDKAHDKAGGGKNIWITVSLSEGKNREVRRVLEALGLKVNRLIRLSYGPFALGALEAGQIEEIGPRVIRELMEGIVSPENMPTGDRPKFGGIANAVKAPGTAGGGDLQRRGVPRADRDIIKPDTPEKSEKPVYKAGWAKPKKKVSPHAPAKGASKGIAQPKAKRAPKSMETKFIDDRKPVARGKPPARPAEGAARRVSEKPGKAAPRPGPKGPAPRGNAPRGGPKR
;
A
#
# COMPACT_ATOMS: atom_id res chain seq x y z
N MET A 1 -24.63 -37.89 -23.80
CA MET A 1 -24.01 -38.69 -24.88
C MET A 1 -23.07 -37.76 -25.65
N THR A 2 -21.79 -37.78 -25.30
CA THR A 2 -20.73 -36.97 -25.92
C THR A 2 -20.35 -37.57 -27.27
N LYS A 3 -20.48 -36.80 -28.35
CA LYS A 3 -19.95 -37.21 -29.66
C LYS A 3 -18.42 -37.25 -29.59
N PRO A 4 -17.76 -38.29 -30.13
CA PRO A 4 -16.31 -38.33 -30.24
C PRO A 4 -15.84 -37.26 -31.23
N HIS A 5 -14.74 -36.60 -30.88
CA HIS A 5 -14.09 -35.53 -31.63
C HIS A 5 -13.53 -36.08 -32.96
N ASP A 6 -13.95 -35.50 -34.07
CA ASP A 6 -13.41 -35.79 -35.40
C ASP A 6 -12.04 -35.09 -35.53
N PRO A 7 -10.93 -35.81 -35.76
CA PRO A 7 -9.60 -35.21 -35.91
C PRO A 7 -9.41 -34.44 -37.23
N LEU A 8 -10.41 -34.37 -38.11
CA LEU A 8 -10.37 -33.63 -39.39
C LEU A 8 -11.30 -32.40 -39.44
N TYR A 9 -11.85 -31.95 -38.30
CA TYR A 9 -12.60 -30.70 -38.28
C TYR A 9 -11.65 -29.51 -38.40
N GLU A 10 -11.49 -28.99 -39.61
CA GLU A 10 -10.91 -27.67 -39.86
C GLU A 10 -12.03 -26.63 -39.76
N PRO A 11 -12.08 -25.79 -38.70
CA PRO A 11 -12.95 -24.63 -38.73
C PRO A 11 -12.37 -23.62 -39.75
N GLU A 12 -13.11 -23.40 -40.83
CA GLU A 12 -12.89 -22.29 -41.75
C GLU A 12 -12.90 -20.99 -40.92
N LEU A 13 -11.73 -20.39 -40.72
CA LEU A 13 -11.62 -19.04 -40.13
C LEU A 13 -11.93 -18.02 -41.22
N ASP A 14 -13.20 -17.88 -41.53
CA ASP A 14 -13.70 -16.81 -42.36
C ASP A 14 -13.57 -15.49 -41.59
N GLY A 15 -12.86 -14.51 -42.19
CA GLY A 15 -12.73 -13.16 -41.65
C GLY A 15 -11.37 -12.84 -41.03
N GLN A 16 -10.31 -12.80 -41.85
CA GLN A 16 -9.07 -12.08 -41.52
C GLN A 16 -9.18 -10.57 -41.84
N ASP A 17 -10.36 -10.16 -42.28
CA ASP A 17 -10.62 -8.94 -43.05
C ASP A 17 -11.63 -8.08 -42.28
N GLY A 18 -11.16 -7.46 -41.20
CA GLY A 18 -11.63 -6.13 -40.76
C GLY A 18 -13.13 -5.80 -40.72
N GLU A 19 -14.02 -6.67 -40.24
CA GLU A 19 -15.41 -6.26 -39.93
C GLU A 19 -15.67 -6.17 -38.41
N LEU A 20 -16.16 -5.01 -38.00
CA LEU A 20 -16.18 -4.51 -36.63
C LEU A 20 -17.38 -5.03 -35.83
N ASP A 21 -17.11 -5.50 -34.62
CA ASP A 21 -17.96 -5.44 -33.41
C ASP A 21 -19.37 -6.08 -33.35
N GLY A 22 -19.75 -6.99 -34.27
CA GLY A 22 -21.07 -7.66 -34.21
C GLY A 22 -21.13 -9.07 -33.59
N GLY A 23 -20.07 -9.88 -33.71
CA GLY A 23 -20.13 -11.31 -33.35
C GLY A 23 -19.85 -11.64 -31.87
N PRO A 24 -20.38 -12.76 -31.33
CA PRO A 24 -20.03 -13.26 -30.00
C PRO A 24 -18.53 -13.53 -29.89
N GLY A 25 -18.00 -13.55 -28.66
CA GLY A 25 -16.59 -13.87 -28.38
C GLY A 25 -15.74 -12.69 -27.88
N GLU A 26 -14.61 -13.03 -27.27
CA GLU A 26 -13.67 -12.07 -26.67
C GLU A 26 -12.42 -11.91 -27.56
N ARG A 27 -11.95 -10.67 -27.79
CA ARG A 27 -10.67 -10.45 -28.51
C ARG A 27 -9.53 -11.26 -27.89
N VAL A 28 -8.76 -11.97 -28.71
CA VAL A 28 -7.66 -12.85 -28.26
C VAL A 28 -6.65 -12.15 -27.34
N ALA A 29 -6.32 -10.88 -27.63
CA ALA A 29 -5.42 -10.10 -26.78
C ALA A 29 -5.96 -9.88 -25.37
N LYS A 30 -7.29 -9.77 -25.22
CA LYS A 30 -7.97 -9.63 -23.93
C LYS A 30 -8.02 -10.98 -23.21
N ALA A 31 -8.38 -12.05 -23.91
CA ALA A 31 -8.42 -13.42 -23.36
C ALA A 31 -7.06 -13.85 -22.79
N LEU A 32 -5.98 -13.71 -23.58
CA LEU A 32 -4.62 -14.07 -23.14
C LEU A 32 -4.10 -13.17 -22.01
N ALA A 33 -4.45 -11.89 -22.01
CA ALA A 33 -4.11 -11.00 -20.90
C ALA A 33 -4.85 -11.38 -19.60
N ARG A 34 -6.11 -11.84 -19.71
CA ARG A 34 -6.94 -12.30 -18.59
C ARG A 34 -6.48 -13.66 -18.06
N ALA A 35 -5.94 -14.52 -18.91
CA ALA A 35 -5.25 -15.76 -18.55
C ALA A 35 -3.86 -15.51 -17.93
N GLY A 36 -3.40 -14.25 -17.86
CA GLY A 36 -2.16 -13.88 -17.19
C GLY A 36 -0.89 -14.01 -18.04
N VAL A 37 -1.01 -14.32 -19.34
CA VAL A 37 0.13 -14.52 -20.25
C VAL A 37 1.01 -13.27 -20.34
N ALA A 38 0.42 -12.14 -20.73
CA ALA A 38 1.13 -10.88 -20.87
C ALA A 38 0.18 -9.67 -20.80
N SER A 39 0.69 -8.46 -21.00
CA SER A 39 -0.17 -7.29 -21.21
C SER A 39 -0.87 -7.38 -22.57
N ARG A 40 -2.04 -6.77 -22.75
CA ARG A 40 -2.77 -6.78 -24.04
C ARG A 40 -1.88 -6.38 -25.23
N ARG A 41 -1.11 -5.30 -25.09
CA ARG A 41 -0.18 -4.81 -26.12
C ARG A 41 0.99 -5.76 -26.38
N GLU A 42 1.41 -6.48 -25.35
CA GLU A 42 2.46 -7.48 -25.51
C GLU A 42 1.92 -8.71 -26.22
N VAL A 43 0.68 -9.11 -25.93
CA VAL A 43 0.01 -10.17 -26.68
C VAL A 43 -0.15 -9.79 -28.16
N GLU A 44 -0.51 -8.54 -28.46
CA GLU A 44 -0.58 -8.06 -29.85
C GLU A 44 0.77 -8.24 -30.58
N ARG A 45 1.89 -7.93 -29.92
CA ARG A 45 3.24 -8.19 -30.48
C ARG A 45 3.56 -9.68 -30.63
N LEU A 46 3.10 -10.53 -29.70
CA LEU A 46 3.27 -11.98 -29.81
C LEU A 46 2.50 -12.54 -31.02
N ILE A 47 1.33 -11.98 -31.32
CA ILE A 47 0.53 -12.33 -32.50
C ILE A 47 1.25 -11.87 -33.77
N GLU A 48 1.73 -10.62 -33.81
CA GLU A 48 2.54 -10.11 -34.93
C GLU A 48 3.80 -10.95 -35.18
N ALA A 49 4.38 -11.53 -34.12
CA ALA A 49 5.52 -12.43 -34.20
C ALA A 49 5.17 -13.89 -34.56
N GLY A 50 3.89 -14.21 -34.82
CA GLY A 50 3.44 -15.56 -35.16
C GLY A 50 3.54 -16.57 -34.02
N ARG A 51 3.58 -16.11 -32.76
CA ARG A 51 3.81 -16.95 -31.57
C ARG A 51 2.52 -17.42 -30.91
N VAL A 52 1.36 -16.96 -31.38
CA VAL A 52 0.05 -17.27 -30.81
C VAL A 52 -0.76 -18.08 -31.83
N ALA A 53 -1.38 -19.17 -31.40
CA ALA A 53 -2.29 -19.95 -32.23
C ALA A 53 -3.61 -20.27 -31.51
N ILE A 54 -4.69 -20.34 -32.28
CA ILE A 54 -6.01 -20.79 -31.84
C ILE A 54 -6.31 -22.13 -32.54
N ASN A 55 -6.66 -23.16 -31.77
CA ASN A 55 -6.94 -24.50 -32.29
C ASN A 55 -5.86 -25.02 -33.27
N GLY A 56 -4.59 -24.71 -32.99
CA GLY A 56 -3.44 -25.09 -33.82
C GLY A 56 -3.12 -24.14 -35.00
N LYS A 57 -4.00 -23.18 -35.32
CA LYS A 57 -3.78 -22.19 -36.40
C LYS A 57 -3.15 -20.92 -35.87
N VAL A 58 -1.95 -20.60 -36.37
CA VAL A 58 -1.20 -19.38 -36.01
C VAL A 58 -1.98 -18.14 -36.42
N LEU A 59 -2.09 -17.19 -35.48
CA LEU A 59 -2.76 -15.92 -35.69
C LEU A 59 -1.81 -14.91 -36.34
N THR A 60 -2.33 -14.19 -37.34
CA THR A 60 -1.62 -13.11 -38.04
C THR A 60 -2.14 -11.73 -37.66
N THR A 61 -3.31 -11.65 -37.01
CA THR A 61 -3.96 -10.39 -36.65
C THR A 61 -4.54 -10.45 -35.23
N PRO A 62 -4.44 -9.36 -34.45
CA PRO A 62 -5.06 -9.26 -33.12
C PRO A 62 -6.57 -9.03 -33.16
N ALA A 63 -7.17 -8.90 -34.35
CA ALA A 63 -8.60 -8.73 -34.52
C ALA A 63 -9.43 -9.99 -34.20
N VAL A 64 -8.79 -11.16 -34.17
CA VAL A 64 -9.46 -12.46 -33.94
C VAL A 64 -10.12 -12.50 -32.57
N LYS A 65 -11.37 -12.99 -32.55
CA LYS A 65 -12.14 -13.27 -31.33
C LYS A 65 -12.06 -14.76 -31.00
N VAL A 66 -11.99 -15.04 -29.71
CA VAL A 66 -11.97 -16.37 -29.10
C VAL A 66 -13.39 -16.70 -28.68
N GLN A 67 -13.86 -17.88 -29.11
CA GLN A 67 -15.17 -18.43 -28.76
C GLN A 67 -15.06 -19.38 -27.56
N ALA A 68 -16.21 -19.72 -26.99
CA ALA A 68 -16.28 -20.75 -25.96
C ALA A 68 -15.84 -22.10 -26.55
N GLY A 69 -14.87 -22.77 -25.91
CA GLY A 69 -14.33 -24.05 -26.35
C GLY A 69 -13.05 -23.96 -27.18
N ASP A 70 -12.64 -22.76 -27.60
CA ASP A 70 -11.37 -22.57 -28.31
C ASP A 70 -10.16 -22.80 -27.41
N PHE A 71 -9.14 -23.45 -27.96
CA PHE A 71 -7.85 -23.67 -27.30
C PHE A 71 -6.82 -22.66 -27.79
N LEU A 72 -6.27 -21.88 -26.86
CA LEU A 72 -5.21 -20.92 -27.15
C LEU A 72 -3.84 -21.51 -26.80
N THR A 73 -2.88 -21.32 -27.69
CA THR A 73 -1.47 -21.66 -27.44
C THR A 73 -0.59 -20.44 -27.65
N VAL A 74 0.47 -20.36 -26.84
CA VAL A 74 1.55 -19.37 -27.00
C VAL A 74 2.86 -20.13 -27.00
N ASP A 75 3.67 -19.96 -28.04
CA ASP A 75 4.91 -20.74 -28.24
C ASP A 75 4.67 -22.26 -28.24
N GLY A 76 3.52 -22.70 -28.75
CA GLY A 76 3.11 -24.11 -28.75
C GLY A 76 2.67 -24.66 -27.39
N GLN A 77 2.66 -23.84 -26.33
CA GLN A 77 2.17 -24.24 -25.01
C GLN A 77 0.70 -23.83 -24.83
N LEU A 78 -0.13 -24.77 -24.37
CA LEU A 78 -1.53 -24.51 -24.08
C LEU A 78 -1.67 -23.51 -22.94
N VAL A 79 -2.48 -22.48 -23.17
CA VAL A 79 -2.78 -21.45 -22.17
C VAL A 79 -3.81 -22.00 -21.19
N ALA A 80 -3.53 -21.83 -19.90
CA ALA A 80 -4.45 -22.24 -18.84
C ALA A 80 -5.77 -21.47 -18.89
N GLU A 81 -6.83 -22.08 -18.37
CA GLU A 81 -8.11 -21.41 -18.21
C GLU A 81 -7.98 -20.15 -17.33
N ARG A 82 -8.84 -19.16 -17.60
CA ARG A 82 -8.86 -17.92 -16.81
C ARG A 82 -9.26 -18.22 -15.36
N GLU A 83 -8.47 -17.74 -14.40
CA GLU A 83 -8.84 -17.83 -12.98
C GLU A 83 -10.06 -16.93 -12.67
N PRO A 84 -10.90 -17.29 -11.68
CA PRO A 84 -11.91 -16.37 -11.15
C PRO A 84 -11.31 -15.03 -10.72
N THR A 85 -12.14 -13.99 -10.63
CA THR A 85 -11.72 -12.67 -10.19
C THR A 85 -11.15 -12.75 -8.77
N ARG A 86 -9.91 -12.28 -8.63
CA ARG A 86 -9.21 -12.14 -7.35
C ARG A 86 -8.83 -10.69 -7.17
N MET A 87 -9.10 -10.14 -5.99
CA MET A 87 -8.77 -8.76 -5.64
C MET A 87 -7.92 -8.73 -4.38
N PHE A 88 -7.05 -7.72 -4.29
CA PHE A 88 -6.10 -7.60 -3.19
C PHE A 88 -6.04 -6.16 -2.70
N ARG A 89 -5.90 -6.00 -1.38
CA ARG A 89 -5.53 -4.75 -0.74
C ARG A 89 -4.02 -4.74 -0.57
N TYR A 90 -3.36 -3.74 -1.11
CA TYR A 90 -1.92 -3.55 -0.93
C TYR A 90 -1.67 -2.19 -0.27
N HIS A 91 -0.96 -2.17 0.85
CA HIS A 91 -0.44 -0.92 1.40
C HIS A 91 0.83 -0.54 0.64
N LYS A 92 0.67 0.18 -0.47
CA LYS A 92 1.78 0.65 -1.29
C LYS A 92 2.68 1.60 -0.47
N PRO A 93 3.97 1.31 -0.29
CA PRO A 93 4.92 2.26 0.27
C PRO A 93 5.29 3.36 -0.74
N THR A 94 5.93 4.42 -0.25
CA THR A 94 6.59 5.39 -1.13
C THR A 94 7.79 4.76 -1.85
N GLY A 95 8.24 5.38 -2.95
CA GLY A 95 9.41 4.92 -3.70
C GLY A 95 9.14 3.82 -4.75
N LEU A 96 7.89 3.32 -4.84
CA LEU A 96 7.47 2.41 -5.91
C LEU A 96 6.63 3.12 -6.98
N MET A 97 6.95 2.87 -8.24
CA MET A 97 6.16 3.28 -9.41
C MET A 97 4.98 2.31 -9.62
N THR A 98 3.78 2.86 -9.83
CA THR A 98 2.59 2.06 -10.16
C THR A 98 2.55 1.79 -11.68
N THR A 99 3.45 0.95 -12.18
CA THR A 99 3.55 0.54 -13.60
C THR A 99 4.21 -0.84 -13.71
N HIS A 100 3.84 -1.65 -14.70
CA HIS A 100 4.52 -2.93 -14.95
C HIS A 100 5.93 -2.76 -15.50
N ASN A 101 6.14 -1.71 -16.30
CA ASN A 101 7.43 -1.40 -16.90
C ASN A 101 7.72 0.09 -16.72
N ASP A 102 8.87 0.41 -16.11
CA ASP A 102 9.37 1.77 -16.00
C ASP A 102 10.60 1.92 -16.89
N PRO A 103 10.56 2.74 -17.96
CA PRO A 103 11.68 2.91 -18.88
C PRO A 103 12.98 3.42 -18.22
N LYS A 104 12.87 4.04 -17.04
CA LYS A 104 14.00 4.55 -16.26
C LYS A 104 14.52 3.54 -15.23
N GLY A 105 14.01 2.31 -15.25
CA GLY A 105 14.45 1.23 -14.35
C GLY A 105 14.13 1.49 -12.87
N ARG A 106 13.17 2.37 -12.56
CA ARG A 106 12.79 2.63 -11.15
C ARG A 106 12.01 1.44 -10.59
N PRO A 107 12.11 1.16 -9.27
CA PRO A 107 11.34 0.13 -8.59
C PRO A 107 9.85 0.27 -8.86
N THR A 108 9.19 -0.85 -9.18
CA THR A 108 7.75 -0.86 -9.42
C THR A 108 6.99 -1.65 -8.37
N VAL A 109 5.68 -1.36 -8.25
CA VAL A 109 4.77 -2.13 -7.41
C VAL A 109 4.83 -3.61 -7.77
N PHE A 110 4.74 -3.95 -9.06
CA PHE A 110 4.64 -5.35 -9.51
C PHE A 110 5.94 -6.13 -9.31
N GLN A 111 7.11 -5.48 -9.35
CA GLN A 111 8.38 -6.10 -9.00
C GLN A 111 8.48 -6.44 -7.50
N SER A 112 7.76 -5.72 -6.64
CA SER A 112 7.73 -5.97 -5.19
C SER A 112 6.81 -7.13 -4.82
N LEU A 113 5.88 -7.55 -5.68
CA LEU A 113 4.88 -8.54 -5.31
C LEU A 113 5.48 -9.95 -5.14
N PRO A 114 4.92 -10.78 -4.24
CA PRO A 114 5.28 -12.20 -4.11
C PRO A 114 5.08 -12.96 -5.43
N LYS A 115 5.99 -13.88 -5.75
CA LYS A 115 5.99 -14.60 -7.03
C LYS A 115 4.87 -15.63 -7.16
N GLU A 116 4.30 -16.09 -6.05
CA GLU A 116 3.15 -17.00 -6.03
C GLU A 116 1.83 -16.34 -6.43
N LEU A 117 1.78 -15.01 -6.51
CA LEU A 117 0.58 -14.31 -6.95
C LEU A 117 0.42 -14.44 -8.48
N PRO A 118 -0.84 -14.52 -8.96
CA PRO A 118 -1.10 -14.46 -10.40
C PRO A 118 -0.67 -13.10 -10.93
N ARG A 119 -0.68 -12.94 -12.26
CA ARG A 119 -0.43 -11.65 -12.89
C ARG A 119 -1.52 -10.65 -12.45
N LEU A 120 -1.16 -9.72 -11.56
CA LEU A 120 -2.05 -8.66 -11.09
C LEU A 120 -1.86 -7.37 -11.89
N ILE A 121 -2.92 -6.58 -11.98
CA ILE A 121 -2.95 -5.20 -12.45
C ILE A 121 -3.45 -4.29 -11.31
N SER A 122 -3.14 -3.00 -11.38
CA SER A 122 -3.56 -2.03 -10.37
C SER A 122 -4.87 -1.34 -10.73
N ILE A 123 -5.75 -1.17 -9.76
CA ILE A 123 -6.98 -0.37 -9.89
C ILE A 123 -6.65 1.08 -9.55
N GLY A 124 -6.55 1.88 -10.60
CA GLY A 124 -6.03 3.23 -10.55
C GLY A 124 -4.55 3.25 -10.16
N ARG A 125 -4.05 4.43 -9.80
CA ARG A 125 -2.62 4.63 -9.52
C ARG A 125 -2.42 5.47 -8.27
N LEU A 126 -1.31 5.21 -7.59
CA LEU A 126 -0.73 6.11 -6.59
C LEU A 126 0.61 6.61 -7.10
N ASP A 127 0.89 7.89 -6.86
CA ASP A 127 2.17 8.51 -7.21
C ASP A 127 3.34 7.84 -6.48
N LEU A 128 4.55 8.08 -7.00
CA LEU A 128 5.80 7.61 -6.39
C LEU A 128 5.92 8.00 -4.91
N ASN A 129 5.55 9.23 -4.57
CA ASN A 129 5.64 9.81 -3.22
C ASN A 129 4.33 9.71 -2.41
N SER A 130 3.37 8.94 -2.91
CA SER A 130 2.11 8.67 -2.21
C SER A 130 2.09 7.21 -1.77
N GLU A 131 1.46 6.97 -0.62
CA GLU A 131 1.37 5.66 0.03
C GLU A 131 -0.08 5.33 0.38
N GLY A 132 -0.29 4.15 0.97
CA GLY A 132 -1.59 3.68 1.41
C GLY A 132 -2.23 2.68 0.43
N LEU A 133 -3.56 2.56 0.51
CA LEU A 133 -4.30 1.51 -0.17
C LEU A 133 -4.18 1.60 -1.69
N LEU A 134 -3.63 0.57 -2.31
CA LEU A 134 -3.71 0.27 -3.73
C LEU A 134 -4.47 -1.04 -3.88
N LEU A 135 -5.57 -1.01 -4.62
CA LEU A 135 -6.27 -2.24 -4.98
C LEU A 135 -5.57 -2.86 -6.20
N LEU A 136 -5.41 -4.17 -6.16
CA LEU A 136 -4.87 -4.97 -7.27
C LEU A 136 -5.89 -6.05 -7.64
N THR A 137 -5.91 -6.47 -8.90
CA THR A 137 -6.81 -7.52 -9.39
C THR A 137 -6.15 -8.32 -10.52
N ASN A 138 -6.55 -9.57 -10.75
CA ASN A 138 -6.22 -10.30 -11.98
C ASN A 138 -7.20 -9.97 -13.13
N ASP A 139 -8.22 -9.16 -12.87
CA ASP A 139 -9.34 -8.92 -13.77
C ASP A 139 -9.33 -7.50 -14.36
N GLY A 140 -9.07 -7.42 -15.67
CA GLY A 140 -9.05 -6.17 -16.44
C GLY A 140 -10.39 -5.44 -16.49
N GLU A 141 -11.50 -6.16 -16.47
CA GLU A 141 -12.84 -5.57 -16.53
C GLU A 141 -13.16 -4.87 -15.23
N VAL A 142 -12.87 -5.53 -14.11
CA VAL A 142 -13.02 -4.96 -12.76
C VAL A 142 -12.17 -3.70 -12.59
N SER A 143 -10.89 -3.74 -13.02
CA SER A 143 -10.02 -2.56 -12.94
C SER A 143 -10.61 -1.39 -13.71
N ARG A 144 -11.07 -1.63 -14.95
CA ARG A 144 -11.66 -0.59 -15.80
C ARG A 144 -12.96 -0.05 -15.21
N ALA A 145 -13.85 -0.93 -14.74
CA ALA A 145 -15.12 -0.53 -14.13
C ALA A 145 -14.89 0.33 -12.88
N LEU A 146 -13.91 -0.03 -12.05
CA LEU A 146 -13.56 0.72 -10.83
C LEU A 146 -12.78 2.00 -11.09
N GLU A 147 -12.12 2.16 -12.24
CA GLU A 147 -11.45 3.40 -12.63
C GLU A 147 -12.36 4.39 -13.36
N THR A 148 -13.47 3.91 -13.92
CA THR A 148 -14.37 4.78 -14.69
C THR A 148 -15.06 5.78 -13.75
N PRO A 149 -15.07 7.08 -14.06
CA PRO A 149 -15.65 8.11 -13.19
C PRO A 149 -17.14 7.89 -12.85
N SER A 150 -17.86 7.15 -13.67
CA SER A 150 -19.29 6.86 -13.49
C SER A 150 -19.62 6.06 -12.23
N ASN A 151 -18.67 5.32 -11.66
CA ASN A 151 -18.91 4.59 -10.43
C ASN A 151 -18.99 5.50 -9.19
N ALA A 152 -18.51 6.74 -9.28
CA ALA A 152 -18.48 7.72 -8.19
C ALA A 152 -17.88 7.21 -6.86
N TRP A 153 -17.02 6.18 -6.89
CA TRP A 153 -16.45 5.61 -5.67
C TRP A 153 -15.54 6.61 -4.99
N VAL A 154 -15.86 6.91 -3.72
CA VAL A 154 -15.12 7.86 -2.92
C VAL A 154 -13.76 7.29 -2.52
N ARG A 155 -12.73 8.09 -2.74
CA ARG A 155 -11.35 7.82 -2.34
C ARG A 155 -11.03 8.74 -1.18
N ARG A 156 -10.72 8.15 -0.02
CA ARG A 156 -10.36 8.92 1.18
C ARG A 156 -8.85 8.92 1.36
N TYR A 157 -8.30 10.10 1.62
CA TYR A 157 -6.89 10.33 1.86
C TYR A 157 -6.67 10.99 3.22
N ARG A 158 -5.48 10.78 3.76
CA ARG A 158 -4.94 11.50 4.90
C ARG A 158 -3.68 12.23 4.47
N ALA A 159 -3.75 13.56 4.47
CA ALA A 159 -2.65 14.42 4.09
C ALA A 159 -2.02 15.04 5.34
N ARG A 160 -0.70 14.96 5.47
CA ARG A 160 0.05 15.83 6.37
C ARG A 160 0.56 17.00 5.56
N ALA A 161 0.09 18.19 5.88
CA ALA A 161 0.44 19.40 5.15
C ALA A 161 1.07 20.44 6.08
N PHE A 162 2.01 21.20 5.54
CA PHE A 162 2.63 22.36 6.19
C PHE A 162 1.94 23.64 5.73
N GLY A 163 1.54 24.48 6.67
CA GLY A 163 0.89 25.75 6.43
C GLY A 163 -0.26 25.98 7.42
N ASP A 164 -0.89 27.15 7.33
CA ASP A 164 -2.01 27.52 8.18
C ASP A 164 -3.30 27.52 7.35
N THR A 165 -4.31 26.79 7.81
CA THR A 165 -5.65 26.81 7.23
C THR A 165 -6.70 26.73 8.33
N THR A 166 -7.94 27.06 7.98
CA THR A 166 -9.10 26.91 8.86
C THR A 166 -10.06 25.90 8.26
N GLN A 167 -10.90 25.28 9.09
CA GLN A 167 -11.94 24.37 8.58
C GLN A 167 -12.86 25.09 7.58
N ALA A 168 -13.20 26.36 7.83
CA ALA A 168 -14.00 27.16 6.91
C ALA A 168 -13.39 27.28 5.49
N LYS A 169 -12.05 27.40 5.37
CA LYS A 169 -11.36 27.41 4.07
C LYS A 169 -11.38 26.05 3.38
N LEU A 170 -11.36 24.95 4.14
CA LEU A 170 -11.48 23.62 3.57
C LEU A 170 -12.92 23.31 3.13
N ASP A 171 -13.90 23.84 3.85
CA ASP A 171 -15.32 23.65 3.55
C ASP A 171 -15.72 24.26 2.19
N THR A 172 -14.98 25.28 1.69
CA THR A 172 -15.20 25.83 0.35
C THR A 172 -14.90 24.83 -0.78
N LEU A 173 -14.17 23.75 -0.49
CA LEU A 173 -13.87 22.72 -1.48
C LEU A 173 -15.08 21.85 -1.84
N LYS A 174 -16.16 21.89 -1.05
CA LYS A 174 -17.40 21.14 -1.31
C LYS A 174 -18.07 21.54 -2.62
N ASP A 175 -17.89 22.79 -3.05
CA ASP A 175 -18.43 23.32 -4.31
C ASP A 175 -17.48 23.10 -5.50
N GLY A 176 -16.31 22.49 -5.25
CA GLY A 176 -15.23 22.33 -6.21
C GLY A 176 -14.31 23.55 -6.30
N ILE A 177 -13.25 23.42 -7.09
CA ILE A 177 -12.23 24.48 -7.24
C ILE A 177 -11.59 24.40 -8.63
N THR A 178 -11.22 25.54 -9.19
CA THR A 178 -10.41 25.58 -10.41
C THR A 178 -8.97 25.95 -10.06
N VAL A 179 -8.02 25.09 -10.42
CA VAL A 179 -6.58 25.32 -10.20
C VAL A 179 -5.86 25.16 -11.54
N GLU A 180 -5.13 26.19 -11.97
CA GLU A 180 -4.34 26.17 -13.22
C GLU A 180 -5.18 25.76 -14.45
N GLY A 181 -6.41 26.26 -14.54
CA GLY A 181 -7.34 25.93 -15.64
C GLY A 181 -7.99 24.55 -15.57
N VAL A 182 -7.66 23.74 -14.56
CA VAL A 182 -8.30 22.44 -14.32
C VAL A 182 -9.40 22.61 -13.27
N LYS A 183 -10.64 22.31 -13.67
CA LYS A 183 -11.79 22.26 -12.74
C LYS A 183 -11.79 20.94 -11.98
N TYR A 184 -11.73 20.99 -10.66
CA TYR A 184 -11.90 19.87 -9.74
C TYR A 184 -13.32 19.91 -9.17
N GLY A 185 -13.91 18.72 -9.00
CA GLY A 185 -15.24 18.54 -8.46
C GLY A 185 -15.30 18.74 -6.95
N ALA A 186 -16.44 18.39 -6.36
CA ALA A 186 -16.68 18.47 -4.93
C ALA A 186 -15.67 17.63 -4.14
N ILE A 187 -15.04 18.25 -3.14
CA ILE A 187 -14.08 17.62 -2.25
C ILE A 187 -14.48 17.91 -0.81
N GLU A 188 -14.60 16.86 -0.01
CA GLU A 188 -14.79 17.00 1.44
C GLU A 188 -13.44 16.95 2.13
N ALA A 189 -13.06 18.04 2.80
CA ALA A 189 -11.81 18.13 3.54
C ALA A 189 -12.06 18.51 5.01
N LYS A 190 -11.44 17.77 5.94
CA LYS A 190 -11.60 17.97 7.38
C LYS A 190 -10.25 17.98 8.07
N ILE A 191 -10.02 18.96 8.95
CA ILE A 191 -8.85 18.97 9.83
C ILE A 191 -9.01 17.86 10.88
N ASP A 192 -8.04 16.95 10.95
CA ASP A 192 -7.92 16.00 12.04
C ASP A 192 -7.42 16.77 13.27
N LYS A 193 -8.01 16.55 14.47
CA LYS A 193 -7.58 17.22 15.71
C LYS A 193 -6.05 17.13 15.85
N ALA A 194 -5.38 18.28 15.80
CA ALA A 194 -3.92 18.36 15.84
C ALA A 194 -3.41 17.80 17.17
N HIS A 195 -2.43 16.89 17.11
CA HIS A 195 -1.59 16.64 18.27
C HIS A 195 -0.62 17.82 18.38
N ASP A 196 -1.01 18.84 19.15
CA ASP A 196 -0.12 19.91 19.57
C ASP A 196 0.97 19.30 20.46
N LYS A 197 2.09 18.90 19.84
CA LYS A 197 3.35 18.88 20.57
C LYS A 197 3.83 20.32 20.63
N ALA A 198 3.73 20.90 21.84
CA ALA A 198 4.32 22.18 22.18
C ALA A 198 5.77 22.21 21.68
N GLY A 199 6.05 23.09 20.70
CA GLY A 199 7.39 23.34 20.18
C GLY A 199 7.73 22.83 18.76
N GLY A 200 6.79 22.31 17.97
CA GLY A 200 7.15 21.64 16.69
C GLY A 200 6.25 21.87 15.47
N GLY A 201 6.23 23.09 14.91
CA GLY A 201 5.91 23.39 13.50
C GLY A 201 4.47 23.18 12.99
N LYS A 202 4.00 24.11 12.14
CA LYS A 202 2.68 24.23 11.47
C LYS A 202 2.25 23.05 10.58
N ASN A 203 2.41 21.80 11.03
CA ASN A 203 1.95 20.63 10.29
C ASN A 203 0.55 20.24 10.78
N ILE A 204 -0.41 20.24 9.86
CA ILE A 204 -1.78 19.80 10.11
C ILE A 204 -2.06 18.51 9.36
N TRP A 205 -2.90 17.68 9.97
CA TRP A 205 -3.44 16.49 9.32
C TRP A 205 -4.83 16.81 8.78
N ILE A 206 -5.07 16.45 7.53
CA ILE A 206 -6.33 16.72 6.84
C ILE A 206 -6.80 15.40 6.22
N THR A 207 -8.02 15.00 6.56
CA THR A 207 -8.73 13.95 5.85
C THR A 207 -9.42 14.55 4.63
N VAL A 208 -9.16 14.02 3.44
CA VAL A 208 -9.69 14.51 2.16
C VAL A 208 -10.44 13.38 1.46
N SER A 209 -11.70 13.57 1.09
CA SER A 209 -12.52 12.59 0.38
C SER A 209 -12.98 13.16 -0.96
N LEU A 210 -12.81 12.40 -2.04
CA LEU A 210 -13.17 12.81 -3.41
C LEU A 210 -13.52 11.60 -4.27
N SER A 211 -14.40 11.76 -5.25
CA SER A 211 -14.90 10.68 -6.13
C SER A 211 -14.22 10.64 -7.50
N GLU A 212 -13.32 11.58 -7.80
CA GLU A 212 -12.51 11.59 -9.01
C GLU A 212 -11.05 11.17 -8.75
N GLY A 213 -10.17 11.33 -9.73
CA GLY A 213 -8.81 10.79 -9.67
C GLY A 213 -7.86 11.48 -10.63
N LYS A 214 -7.98 12.81 -10.74
CA LYS A 214 -7.10 13.60 -11.61
C LYS A 214 -5.65 13.53 -11.13
N ASN A 215 -4.73 13.81 -12.04
CA ASN A 215 -3.31 13.73 -11.74
C ASN A 215 -2.94 14.65 -10.57
N ARG A 216 -2.45 14.06 -9.48
CA ARG A 216 -1.98 14.76 -8.26
C ARG A 216 -3.03 15.68 -7.62
N GLU A 217 -4.30 15.35 -7.80
CA GLU A 217 -5.44 16.18 -7.42
C GLU A 217 -5.39 16.70 -5.97
N VAL A 218 -5.29 15.82 -4.97
CA VAL A 218 -5.23 16.22 -3.55
C VAL A 218 -4.08 17.21 -3.29
N ARG A 219 -2.93 17.01 -3.93
CA ARG A 219 -1.77 17.89 -3.74
C ARG A 219 -2.02 19.26 -4.35
N ARG A 220 -2.50 19.30 -5.59
CA ARG A 220 -2.79 20.56 -6.31
C ARG A 220 -3.86 21.39 -5.61
N VAL A 221 -4.93 20.75 -5.15
CA VAL A 221 -6.02 21.43 -4.43
C VAL A 221 -5.55 22.00 -3.11
N LEU A 222 -4.80 21.23 -2.30
CA LEU A 222 -4.27 21.76 -1.04
C LEU A 222 -3.19 22.82 -1.27
N GLU A 223 -2.34 22.67 -2.28
CA GLU A 223 -1.34 23.68 -2.67
C GLU A 223 -1.99 25.01 -3.09
N ALA A 224 -3.12 24.97 -3.80
CA ALA A 224 -3.91 26.15 -4.14
C ALA A 224 -4.46 26.90 -2.90
N LEU A 225 -4.64 26.19 -1.78
CA LEU A 225 -5.02 26.77 -0.49
C LEU A 225 -3.80 27.21 0.35
N GLY A 226 -2.59 27.18 -0.22
CA GLY A 226 -1.34 27.56 0.46
C GLY A 226 -0.76 26.47 1.35
N LEU A 227 -1.18 25.21 1.19
CA LEU A 227 -0.74 24.07 2.01
C LEU A 227 0.23 23.18 1.22
N LYS A 228 1.42 22.96 1.78
CA LYS A 228 2.41 22.07 1.18
C LYS A 228 2.26 20.64 1.70
N VAL A 229 1.91 19.68 0.84
CA VAL A 229 1.66 18.30 1.27
C VAL A 229 2.97 17.50 1.41
N ASN A 230 3.32 17.17 2.65
CA ASN A 230 4.54 16.44 2.99
C ASN A 230 4.33 14.92 2.92
N ARG A 231 3.15 14.44 3.32
CA ARG A 231 2.79 13.01 3.31
C ARG A 231 1.35 12.86 2.84
N LEU A 232 1.09 11.86 2.00
CA LEU A 232 -0.24 11.57 1.48
C LEU A 232 -0.49 10.06 1.51
N ILE A 233 -1.51 9.66 2.26
CA ILE A 233 -1.87 8.27 2.48
C ILE A 233 -3.29 8.05 1.98
N ARG A 234 -3.51 7.13 1.03
CA ARG A 234 -4.87 6.72 0.68
C ARG A 234 -5.38 5.73 1.73
N LEU A 235 -6.43 6.10 2.46
CA LEU A 235 -7.02 5.30 3.52
C LEU A 235 -8.10 4.34 3.00
N SER A 236 -8.85 4.73 1.97
CA SER A 236 -9.89 3.87 1.40
C SER A 236 -10.14 4.16 -0.07
N TYR A 237 -10.75 3.18 -0.75
CA TYR A 237 -11.20 3.25 -2.12
C TYR A 237 -12.56 2.54 -2.19
N GLY A 238 -13.63 3.34 -2.33
CA GLY A 238 -14.99 2.83 -2.19
C GLY A 238 -15.18 2.12 -0.85
N PRO A 239 -15.75 0.90 -0.83
CA PRO A 239 -15.98 0.15 0.40
C PRO A 239 -14.70 -0.48 0.98
N PHE A 240 -13.59 -0.47 0.23
CA PHE A 240 -12.35 -1.10 0.68
C PHE A 240 -11.49 -0.11 1.48
N ALA A 241 -11.19 -0.48 2.73
CA ALA A 241 -10.32 0.29 3.60
C ALA A 241 -8.93 -0.33 3.73
N LEU A 242 -7.93 0.54 3.94
CA LEU A 242 -6.56 0.16 4.29
C LEU A 242 -6.53 -0.63 5.60
N GLY A 243 -7.37 -0.26 6.57
CA GLY A 243 -7.48 -0.96 7.86
C GLY A 243 -6.16 -1.00 8.61
N ALA A 244 -5.81 -2.18 9.11
CA ALA A 244 -4.59 -2.44 9.87
C ALA A 244 -3.40 -2.90 8.99
N LEU A 245 -3.54 -2.90 7.65
CA LEU A 245 -2.44 -3.31 6.78
C LEU A 245 -1.24 -2.35 6.98
N GLU A 246 -0.09 -2.91 7.32
CA GLU A 246 1.17 -2.19 7.43
C GLU A 246 1.78 -1.93 6.05
N ALA A 247 2.71 -0.95 5.97
CA ALA A 247 3.33 -0.60 4.70
C ALA A 247 4.07 -1.81 4.07
N GLY A 248 3.74 -2.10 2.81
CA GLY A 248 4.25 -3.27 2.10
C GLY A 248 3.42 -4.55 2.28
N GLN A 249 2.44 -4.59 3.19
CA GLN A 249 1.55 -5.75 3.31
C GLN A 249 0.54 -5.81 2.16
N ILE A 250 0.26 -7.03 1.73
CA ILE A 250 -0.73 -7.37 0.72
C ILE A 250 -1.65 -8.47 1.25
N GLU A 251 -2.95 -8.28 1.11
CA GLU A 251 -3.97 -9.21 1.58
C GLU A 251 -5.02 -9.44 0.49
N GLU A 252 -5.36 -10.70 0.23
CA GLU A 252 -6.45 -11.05 -0.67
C GLU A 252 -7.80 -10.73 -0.04
N ILE A 253 -8.68 -10.13 -0.82
CA ILE A 253 -10.07 -9.86 -0.43
C ILE A 253 -10.83 -11.18 -0.51
N GLY A 254 -11.50 -11.55 0.59
CA GLY A 254 -12.25 -12.79 0.67
C GLY A 254 -13.30 -12.92 -0.45
N PRO A 255 -13.50 -14.12 -1.04
CA PRO A 255 -14.47 -14.32 -2.11
C PRO A 255 -15.89 -13.85 -1.77
N ARG A 256 -16.33 -14.05 -0.52
CA ARG A 256 -17.65 -13.57 -0.04
C ARG A 256 -17.79 -12.06 -0.13
N VAL A 257 -16.74 -11.32 0.24
CA VAL A 257 -16.71 -9.85 0.16
C VAL A 257 -16.74 -9.39 -1.28
N ILE A 258 -16.06 -10.11 -2.20
CA ILE A 258 -16.13 -9.82 -3.64
C ILE A 258 -17.56 -10.05 -4.14
N ARG A 259 -18.20 -11.17 -3.80
CA ARG A 259 -19.59 -11.43 -4.21
C ARG A 259 -20.57 -10.36 -3.75
N GLU A 260 -20.40 -9.86 -2.52
CA GLU A 260 -21.30 -8.87 -1.92
C GLU A 260 -21.05 -7.45 -2.43
N LEU A 261 -19.79 -7.01 -2.48
CA LEU A 261 -19.44 -5.62 -2.79
C LEU A 261 -19.20 -5.35 -4.27
N MET A 262 -18.99 -6.39 -5.07
CA MET A 262 -18.68 -6.30 -6.50
C MET A 262 -19.79 -6.88 -7.38
N GLU A 263 -20.97 -7.14 -6.80
CA GLU A 263 -22.17 -7.51 -7.55
C GLU A 263 -22.48 -6.47 -8.63
N GLY A 264 -22.79 -6.92 -9.85
CA GLY A 264 -23.02 -6.05 -11.01
C GLY A 264 -21.75 -5.46 -11.64
N ILE A 265 -20.58 -5.60 -11.02
CA ILE A 265 -19.28 -5.21 -11.59
C ILE A 265 -18.51 -6.44 -12.09
N VAL A 266 -18.54 -7.52 -11.33
CA VAL A 266 -17.91 -8.80 -11.72
C VAL A 266 -18.93 -9.64 -12.48
N SER A 267 -18.56 -10.08 -13.67
CA SER A 267 -19.36 -10.98 -14.49
C SER A 267 -19.62 -12.31 -13.74
N PRO A 268 -20.83 -12.89 -13.79
CA PRO A 268 -21.18 -14.10 -13.04
C PRO A 268 -20.22 -15.28 -13.26
N GLU A 269 -19.76 -15.44 -14.49
CA GLU A 269 -18.77 -16.44 -14.93
C GLU A 269 -17.38 -16.29 -14.27
N ASN A 270 -17.03 -15.09 -13.83
CA ASN A 270 -15.75 -14.77 -13.19
C ASN A 270 -15.87 -14.66 -11.66
N MET A 271 -17.08 -14.80 -11.12
CA MET A 271 -17.34 -14.62 -9.71
C MET A 271 -16.60 -15.69 -8.87
N PRO A 272 -15.81 -15.31 -7.85
CA PRO A 272 -15.03 -16.28 -7.09
C PRO A 272 -15.93 -17.16 -6.20
N THR A 273 -15.62 -18.45 -6.19
CA THR A 273 -16.24 -19.47 -5.35
C THR A 273 -15.45 -19.69 -4.06
N GLY A 274 -16.11 -20.27 -3.04
CA GLY A 274 -15.54 -20.47 -1.71
C GLY A 274 -15.71 -19.26 -0.78
N ASP A 275 -15.16 -19.34 0.43
CA ASP A 275 -15.43 -18.33 1.47
C ASP A 275 -14.18 -17.68 2.08
N ARG A 276 -13.01 -18.31 1.99
CA ARG A 276 -11.78 -17.83 2.63
C ARG A 276 -10.82 -17.17 1.63
N PRO A 277 -10.14 -16.06 2.00
CA PRO A 277 -9.04 -15.54 1.21
C PRO A 277 -7.91 -16.57 1.15
N LYS A 278 -7.27 -16.70 -0.01
CA LYS A 278 -6.22 -17.71 -0.23
C LYS A 278 -4.82 -17.18 0.06
N PHE A 279 -4.68 -15.87 0.26
CA PHE A 279 -3.38 -15.23 0.39
C PHE A 279 -3.39 -14.04 1.36
N GLY A 280 -2.39 -14.02 2.25
CA GLY A 280 -1.99 -12.86 3.04
C GLY A 280 -0.47 -12.89 3.22
N GLY A 281 0.20 -11.76 2.97
CA GLY A 281 1.66 -11.72 3.03
C GLY A 281 2.26 -10.31 2.98
N ILE A 282 3.59 -10.26 2.91
CA ILE A 282 4.36 -9.02 2.80
C ILE A 282 5.01 -8.97 1.43
N ALA A 283 4.87 -7.85 0.72
CA ALA A 283 5.57 -7.60 -0.53
C ALA A 283 7.09 -7.50 -0.29
N ASN A 284 7.86 -8.08 -1.20
CA ASN A 284 9.30 -8.13 -1.15
C ASN A 284 9.93 -6.72 -1.14
N ALA A 285 10.97 -6.55 -0.34
CA ALA A 285 11.78 -5.34 -0.35
C ALA A 285 12.42 -5.15 -1.72
N VAL A 286 12.04 -4.10 -2.44
CA VAL A 286 12.72 -3.73 -3.68
C VAL A 286 13.88 -2.81 -3.33
N LYS A 287 15.10 -3.21 -3.73
CA LYS A 287 16.31 -2.41 -3.54
C LYS A 287 16.25 -1.16 -4.41
N ALA A 288 16.69 -0.02 -3.88
CA ALA A 288 16.83 1.20 -4.68
C ALA A 288 17.92 1.01 -5.76
N PRO A 289 17.71 1.43 -7.01
CA PRO A 289 18.77 1.47 -8.01
C PRO A 289 19.90 2.41 -7.55
N GLY A 290 21.15 1.96 -7.63
CA GLY A 290 22.33 2.83 -7.42
C GLY A 290 22.96 2.85 -6.02
N THR A 291 22.62 1.93 -5.10
CA THR A 291 23.38 1.79 -3.84
C THR A 291 24.05 0.42 -3.75
N ALA A 292 25.39 0.41 -3.81
CA ALA A 292 26.23 -0.80 -3.69
C ALA A 292 26.10 -1.53 -2.34
N GLY A 293 25.40 -0.94 -1.36
CA GLY A 293 25.15 -1.49 -0.02
C GLY A 293 23.67 -1.74 0.33
N GLY A 294 22.74 -1.60 -0.62
CA GLY A 294 21.34 -2.01 -0.45
C GLY A 294 20.66 -1.48 0.82
N GLY A 295 20.51 -0.16 0.94
CA GLY A 295 19.57 0.39 1.91
C GLY A 295 18.15 0.03 1.47
N ASP A 296 17.45 -0.80 2.24
CA ASP A 296 16.04 -1.11 1.96
C ASP A 296 15.25 0.21 1.92
N LEU A 297 14.58 0.50 0.80
CA LEU A 297 13.63 1.62 0.71
C LEU A 297 12.52 1.49 1.76
N GLN A 298 12.25 0.27 2.22
CA GLN A 298 11.27 -0.07 3.25
C GLN A 298 11.73 0.20 4.71
N ARG A 299 13.01 0.48 4.98
CA ARG A 299 13.57 0.42 6.35
C ARG A 299 13.19 1.55 7.31
N ARG A 300 12.45 2.60 6.90
CA ARG A 300 12.15 3.74 7.80
C ARG A 300 10.85 3.64 8.61
N GLY A 301 10.10 2.54 8.56
CA GLY A 301 8.87 2.48 9.36
C GLY A 301 8.16 1.14 9.52
N VAL A 302 8.76 0.02 9.12
CA VAL A 302 8.14 -1.30 9.28
C VAL A 302 8.83 -2.02 10.44
N PRO A 303 8.18 -2.18 11.62
CA PRO A 303 8.62 -3.17 12.60
C PRO A 303 8.70 -4.52 11.91
N ARG A 304 9.60 -5.42 12.33
CA ARG A 304 9.58 -6.80 11.83
C ARG A 304 8.22 -7.41 12.21
N ALA A 305 7.25 -7.38 11.30
CA ALA A 305 6.02 -8.13 11.45
C ALA A 305 6.43 -9.61 11.51
N ASP A 306 6.05 -10.28 12.59
CA ASP A 306 6.21 -11.71 12.73
C ASP A 306 5.60 -12.41 11.51
N ARG A 307 6.38 -13.30 10.91
CA ARG A 307 6.09 -13.96 9.64
C ARG A 307 5.02 -15.04 9.82
N ASP A 308 3.81 -14.66 10.20
CA ASP A 308 2.67 -15.56 10.16
C ASP A 308 2.08 -15.56 8.75
N ILE A 309 2.80 -16.23 7.85
CA ILE A 309 2.26 -16.63 6.55
C ILE A 309 1.13 -17.62 6.84
N ILE A 310 -0.10 -17.28 6.45
CA ILE A 310 -1.19 -18.25 6.36
C ILE A 310 -0.77 -19.26 5.29
N LYS A 311 -0.20 -20.39 5.71
CA LYS A 311 0.07 -21.50 4.81
C LYS A 311 -1.26 -22.11 4.39
N PRO A 312 -1.49 -22.39 3.10
CA PRO A 312 -2.68 -23.13 2.68
C PRO A 312 -2.70 -24.51 3.34
N ASP A 313 -3.84 -24.87 3.92
CA ASP A 313 -4.07 -26.15 4.58
C ASP A 313 -3.63 -27.30 3.67
N THR A 314 -2.60 -28.02 4.09
CA THR A 314 -2.25 -29.31 3.50
C THR A 314 -3.37 -30.29 3.91
N PRO A 315 -3.94 -31.10 3.00
CA PRO A 315 -5.01 -32.02 3.38
C PRO A 315 -4.46 -33.03 4.39
N GLU A 316 -5.02 -32.98 5.59
CA GLU A 316 -4.68 -33.84 6.72
C GLU A 316 -5.14 -35.28 6.43
N LYS A 317 -4.33 -36.06 5.72
CA LYS A 317 -4.46 -37.51 5.71
C LYS A 317 -3.78 -38.06 6.96
N SER A 318 -4.55 -38.24 8.03
CA SER A 318 -4.16 -39.09 9.15
C SER A 318 -5.08 -40.32 9.21
N GLU A 319 -4.75 -41.35 8.43
CA GLU A 319 -5.23 -42.70 8.75
C GLU A 319 -4.50 -43.14 10.02
N LYS A 320 -5.23 -43.26 11.13
CA LYS A 320 -4.68 -43.82 12.38
C LYS A 320 -4.36 -45.30 12.11
N PRO A 321 -3.14 -45.79 12.39
CA PRO A 321 -2.84 -47.20 12.21
C PRO A 321 -3.70 -48.04 13.16
N VAL A 322 -4.45 -48.99 12.60
CA VAL A 322 -5.25 -49.97 13.35
C VAL A 322 -4.30 -50.99 13.98
N TYR A 323 -4.21 -50.99 15.31
CA TYR A 323 -3.45 -52.01 16.04
C TYR A 323 -4.32 -53.24 16.31
N LYS A 324 -3.81 -54.44 16.00
CA LYS A 324 -4.48 -55.71 16.34
C LYS A 324 -4.62 -55.85 17.87
N ALA A 325 -5.76 -56.39 18.31
CA ALA A 325 -6.02 -56.68 19.72
C ALA A 325 -5.02 -57.71 20.25
N GLY A 326 -4.30 -57.37 21.33
CA GLY A 326 -3.38 -58.28 22.04
C GLY A 326 -1.92 -57.84 22.16
N TRP A 327 -1.50 -56.69 21.57
CA TRP A 327 -0.14 -56.16 21.74
C TRP A 327 -0.08 -54.97 22.70
N ALA A 328 0.84 -55.04 23.67
CA ALA A 328 1.02 -54.04 24.71
C ALA A 328 1.60 -52.72 24.15
N LYS A 329 1.01 -51.59 24.55
CA LYS A 329 1.51 -50.25 24.21
C LYS A 329 2.89 -50.00 24.87
N PRO A 330 3.93 -49.56 24.14
CA PRO A 330 5.20 -49.22 24.77
C PRO A 330 5.05 -47.94 25.63
N LYS A 331 5.54 -48.00 26.87
CA LYS A 331 5.54 -46.86 27.80
C LYS A 331 6.45 -45.73 27.27
N LYS A 332 5.92 -44.51 27.30
CA LYS A 332 6.60 -43.26 26.92
C LYS A 332 7.78 -43.01 27.87
N LYS A 333 9.03 -43.11 27.39
CA LYS A 333 10.21 -42.68 28.16
C LYS A 333 10.22 -41.16 28.24
N VAL A 334 10.01 -40.61 29.43
CA VAL A 334 10.25 -39.19 29.73
C VAL A 334 11.75 -39.02 29.96
N SER A 335 12.44 -38.28 29.09
CA SER A 335 13.82 -37.84 29.35
C SER A 335 13.79 -36.51 30.14
N PRO A 336 14.61 -36.36 31.20
CA PRO A 336 14.71 -35.10 31.94
C PRO A 336 15.37 -34.02 31.09
N HIS A 337 14.85 -32.79 31.20
CA HIS A 337 15.40 -31.58 30.60
C HIS A 337 16.79 -31.28 31.18
N ALA A 338 17.80 -31.09 30.32
CA ALA A 338 19.13 -30.60 30.72
C ALA A 338 19.13 -29.06 30.75
N PRO A 339 19.76 -28.41 31.75
CA PRO A 339 19.79 -26.96 31.86
C PRO A 339 20.86 -26.32 30.96
N ALA A 340 20.56 -25.09 30.54
CA ALA A 340 21.40 -24.26 29.67
C ALA A 340 22.76 -23.92 30.29
N LYS A 341 23.83 -23.99 29.48
CA LYS A 341 25.19 -23.58 29.85
C LYS A 341 25.27 -22.06 30.01
N GLY A 342 25.68 -21.62 31.20
CA GLY A 342 26.05 -20.23 31.50
C GLY A 342 27.49 -19.90 31.08
N ALA A 343 27.69 -18.62 30.71
CA ALA A 343 29.00 -17.99 30.61
C ALA A 343 29.51 -17.62 32.01
N SER A 344 30.81 -17.84 32.19
CA SER A 344 31.61 -17.71 33.42
C SER A 344 31.69 -16.29 33.99
N LYS A 345 31.63 -16.16 35.32
CA LYS A 345 32.54 -15.30 36.13
C LYS A 345 32.61 -15.81 37.57
N GLY A 346 33.84 -16.04 38.03
CA GLY A 346 34.18 -16.74 39.27
C GLY A 346 33.96 -15.94 40.55
N ILE A 347 33.84 -16.70 41.64
CA ILE A 347 33.71 -16.27 43.04
C ILE A 347 35.11 -16.26 43.68
N ALA A 348 35.38 -15.26 44.52
CA ALA A 348 36.22 -15.42 45.70
C ALA A 348 35.64 -14.58 46.86
N GLN A 349 35.34 -15.26 47.97
CA GLN A 349 35.07 -14.74 49.32
C GLN A 349 36.18 -15.28 50.25
N PRO A 350 36.26 -14.97 51.57
CA PRO A 350 35.70 -13.86 52.39
C PRO A 350 36.73 -13.25 53.38
N LYS A 351 36.43 -12.10 54.03
CA LYS A 351 36.84 -11.80 55.42
C LYS A 351 35.87 -10.84 56.13
N ALA A 352 35.75 -11.03 57.44
CA ALA A 352 34.75 -10.52 58.36
C ALA A 352 35.13 -9.20 59.08
N LYS A 353 34.13 -8.46 59.60
CA LYS A 353 33.89 -8.13 61.04
C LYS A 353 33.15 -6.78 61.26
N ARG A 354 32.18 -6.88 62.19
CA ARG A 354 31.63 -5.89 63.15
C ARG A 354 30.63 -4.80 62.70
N ALA A 355 29.57 -4.71 63.51
CA ALA A 355 28.42 -3.80 63.53
C ALA A 355 28.57 -2.72 64.65
N PRO A 356 27.51 -2.03 65.13
CA PRO A 356 26.69 -0.95 64.53
C PRO A 356 26.67 0.31 65.44
N LYS A 357 25.84 1.33 65.14
CA LYS A 357 25.22 2.28 66.12
C LYS A 357 24.03 3.00 65.44
N SER A 358 22.79 2.69 65.85
CA SER A 358 21.85 3.50 66.69
C SER A 358 21.32 4.75 65.96
N MET A 359 20.02 5.10 65.94
CA MET A 359 19.04 5.12 67.03
C MET A 359 17.62 5.40 66.47
N GLU A 360 16.62 4.74 67.08
CA GLU A 360 15.24 5.18 67.43
C GLU A 360 14.27 5.77 66.37
N THR A 361 13.19 5.06 65.98
CA THR A 361 11.81 4.93 66.58
C THR A 361 11.02 6.25 66.61
N LYS A 362 9.78 6.40 66.10
CA LYS A 362 8.48 5.70 66.31
C LYS A 362 7.48 6.12 65.19
N PHE A 363 6.72 5.22 64.54
CA PHE A 363 5.30 4.82 64.82
C PHE A 363 4.29 6.01 64.82
N ILE A 364 3.29 6.14 63.93
CA ILE A 364 1.92 5.53 63.86
C ILE A 364 1.23 6.10 62.58
N ASP A 365 0.74 5.30 61.63
CA ASP A 365 -0.61 4.70 61.44
C ASP A 365 -1.66 5.58 60.70
N ASP A 366 -2.48 4.89 59.92
CA ASP A 366 -3.48 5.29 58.94
C ASP A 366 -4.69 6.07 59.49
N ARG A 367 -5.35 6.83 58.58
CA ARG A 367 -6.81 6.93 58.31
C ARG A 367 -7.32 8.37 58.07
N LYS A 368 -8.00 8.52 56.93
CA LYS A 368 -8.95 9.60 56.48
C LYS A 368 -10.24 9.61 57.34
N PRO A 369 -11.28 10.46 57.09
CA PRO A 369 -11.39 11.83 56.52
C PRO A 369 -12.36 12.75 57.36
N VAL A 370 -12.72 13.96 56.88
CA VAL A 370 -14.09 14.58 56.86
C VAL A 370 -14.10 16.13 57.03
N ALA A 371 -14.50 16.79 55.93
CA ALA A 371 -15.45 17.89 55.70
C ALA A 371 -15.49 19.26 56.46
N ARG A 372 -15.89 20.25 55.62
CA ARG A 372 -16.69 21.49 55.83
C ARG A 372 -15.98 22.82 56.13
N GLY A 373 -16.33 23.82 55.31
CA GLY A 373 -16.23 25.25 55.63
C GLY A 373 -15.77 26.12 54.46
N LYS A 374 -16.64 26.99 53.94
CA LYS A 374 -16.42 27.98 52.85
C LYS A 374 -16.64 29.40 53.44
N PRO A 375 -16.56 30.48 52.64
CA PRO A 375 -15.50 31.51 52.43
C PRO A 375 -15.84 32.83 53.21
N PRO A 376 -15.54 34.10 52.82
CA PRO A 376 -14.72 34.70 51.73
C PRO A 376 -13.83 35.92 52.11
N ALA A 377 -12.99 36.40 51.18
CA ALA A 377 -12.75 37.84 50.92
C ALA A 377 -11.95 38.07 49.63
N ARG A 378 -12.50 38.90 48.74
CA ARG A 378 -11.88 39.66 47.63
C ARG A 378 -11.87 41.14 48.08
N PRO A 379 -11.38 42.12 47.28
CA PRO A 379 -10.14 42.21 46.48
C PRO A 379 -9.40 43.53 46.81
N ALA A 380 -8.21 43.77 46.25
CA ALA A 380 -7.70 45.14 46.13
C ALA A 380 -6.92 45.32 44.82
N GLU A 381 -7.25 46.43 44.19
CA GLU A 381 -6.91 46.90 42.86
C GLU A 381 -5.91 48.06 42.99
N GLY A 382 -5.08 48.28 41.97
CA GLY A 382 -4.70 49.64 41.60
C GLY A 382 -3.25 50.10 41.75
N ALA A 383 -2.79 50.71 40.65
CA ALA A 383 -1.92 51.90 40.55
C ALA A 383 -0.40 51.75 40.30
N ALA A 384 -0.08 51.87 39.00
CA ALA A 384 0.64 53.01 38.40
C ALA A 384 2.16 53.26 38.63
N ARG A 385 2.85 53.27 37.47
CA ARG A 385 3.89 54.21 36.98
C ARG A 385 5.20 54.36 37.76
N ARG A 386 6.32 54.12 37.05
CA ARG A 386 7.36 55.16 36.83
C ARG A 386 8.25 54.85 35.62
N VAL A 387 8.49 55.91 34.87
CA VAL A 387 9.42 56.09 33.74
C VAL A 387 10.83 56.31 34.28
N SER A 388 11.86 55.79 33.61
CA SER A 388 13.17 56.47 33.52
C SER A 388 13.95 56.01 32.28
N GLU A 389 14.48 57.00 31.57
CA GLU A 389 15.30 56.90 30.36
C GLU A 389 16.76 56.47 30.67
N LYS A 390 17.30 55.67 29.73
CA LYS A 390 18.64 55.61 29.05
C LYS A 390 19.80 56.53 29.51
N PRO A 391 21.09 56.33 29.08
CA PRO A 391 21.58 55.50 27.94
C PRO A 391 22.90 54.69 28.17
N GLY A 392 23.21 53.76 27.27
CA GLY A 392 24.56 53.20 27.10
C GLY A 392 24.72 52.42 25.80
N LYS A 393 25.48 53.00 24.84
CA LYS A 393 25.86 52.42 23.54
C LYS A 393 26.97 51.37 23.69
N ALA A 394 26.92 50.27 22.92
CA ALA A 394 28.09 49.67 22.25
C ALA A 394 27.68 48.66 21.16
N ALA A 395 28.50 48.62 20.10
CA ALA A 395 28.32 48.12 18.73
C ALA A 395 28.03 46.61 18.50
N PRO A 396 27.58 46.24 17.27
CA PRO A 396 27.26 44.86 16.87
C PRO A 396 28.50 44.08 16.39
N ARG A 397 28.50 42.76 16.59
CA ARG A 397 29.50 41.82 16.03
C ARG A 397 29.00 41.15 14.75
N PRO A 398 29.91 40.76 13.84
CA PRO A 398 29.63 40.65 12.41
C PRO A 398 29.14 39.25 11.97
N GLY A 399 28.32 39.23 10.93
CA GLY A 399 27.81 38.01 10.28
C GLY A 399 28.86 37.28 9.43
N PRO A 400 28.67 35.98 9.15
CA PRO A 400 29.58 35.19 8.34
C PRO A 400 29.39 35.46 6.83
N LYS A 401 30.53 35.63 6.16
CA LYS A 401 30.70 35.93 4.73
C LYS A 401 30.18 34.79 3.84
N GLY A 402 29.38 35.14 2.83
CA GLY A 402 29.09 34.26 1.69
C GLY A 402 30.26 34.21 0.70
N PRO A 403 30.40 33.13 -0.10
CA PRO A 403 31.42 33.02 -1.13
C PRO A 403 31.04 33.80 -2.40
N ALA A 404 32.02 34.55 -2.93
CA ALA A 404 31.93 35.34 -4.16
C ALA A 404 31.94 34.47 -5.44
N PRO A 405 31.39 34.97 -6.56
CA PRO A 405 31.28 34.24 -7.82
C PRO A 405 32.58 34.33 -8.64
N ARG A 406 32.98 33.21 -9.27
CA ARG A 406 34.01 33.21 -10.32
C ARG A 406 33.33 33.45 -11.66
N GLY A 407 33.38 34.68 -12.14
CA GLY A 407 33.21 35.02 -13.55
C GLY A 407 34.55 34.91 -14.27
N ASN A 408 34.59 34.16 -15.37
CA ASN A 408 35.68 34.24 -16.34
C ASN A 408 35.07 34.67 -17.67
N ALA A 409 35.45 35.85 -18.14
CA ALA A 409 35.02 36.44 -19.40
C ALA A 409 35.89 35.92 -20.57
N PRO A 410 35.41 35.99 -21.83
CA PRO A 410 36.01 35.33 -22.97
C PRO A 410 37.10 36.20 -23.63
N ARG A 411 38.14 35.57 -24.17
CA ARG A 411 39.02 36.17 -25.19
C ARG A 411 38.61 35.63 -26.55
N GLY A 412 38.25 36.54 -27.46
CA GLY A 412 37.77 36.21 -28.80
C GLY A 412 38.86 36.05 -29.86
N GLY A 413 38.37 35.77 -31.06
CA GLY A 413 38.96 36.23 -32.32
C GLY A 413 39.67 35.16 -33.17
N PRO A 414 39.61 35.28 -34.51
CA PRO A 414 39.22 34.19 -35.40
C PRO A 414 40.37 33.68 -36.28
N LYS A 415 40.18 32.54 -36.98
CA LYS A 415 40.71 32.32 -38.34
C LYS A 415 40.19 31.03 -39.01
N ARG A 416 39.65 31.26 -40.21
CA ARG A 416 39.48 30.39 -41.40
C ARG A 416 38.41 29.31 -41.37
#